data_AF-A0A317IZ95-F1
#
_entry.id   AF-A0A317IZ95-F1
#
_cell.length_a   1.000
_cell.length_b   1.000
_cell.length_c   1.000
_cell.angle_alpha   90.00
_cell.angle_beta   90.00
_cell.angle_gamma   90.00
#
_symmetry.space_group_name_H-M   'P 1'
#
loop_
_entity.id
_entity.type
_entity.pdbx_description
1 polymer ?
#
loop_
_entity_poly.entity_id
_entity_poly.type
_entity_poly.pdbx_seq_one_letter_code
_entity_poly.pdbx_strand_id
1 'polypeptide(L)' 'MRSLKLAIPAVLLLTGLLALTSATYGKPEYAKKEKQTCTFCHTKAGDKELNAAGKYYQAHDHSLDGYKK' A
#
# COMPACT_ATOMS: atom_id res chain seq x y z
N MET A 1 -8.56 34.94 19.44
CA MET A 1 -7.64 33.96 20.07
C MET A 1 -8.13 32.50 20.02
N ARG A 2 -9.43 32.21 20.08
CA ARG A 2 -9.96 30.83 20.03
C ARG A 2 -9.85 30.16 18.66
N SER A 3 -10.14 30.90 17.59
CA SER A 3 -10.03 30.46 16.20
C SER A 3 -8.61 30.08 15.79
N LEU A 4 -7.61 30.86 16.22
CA LEU A 4 -6.20 30.60 15.90
C LEU A 4 -5.68 29.31 16.57
N LYS A 5 -6.18 28.99 17.77
CA LYS A 5 -5.87 27.74 18.49
C LYS A 5 -6.48 26.50 17.83
N LEU A 6 -7.52 26.66 17.02
CA LEU A 6 -8.19 25.57 16.29
C LEU A 6 -7.69 25.47 14.84
N ALA A 7 -7.33 26.59 14.22
CA ALA A 7 -6.85 26.63 12.84
C ALA A 7 -5.50 25.94 12.68
N ILE A 8 -4.56 26.12 13.63
CA ILE A 8 -3.22 25.53 13.54
C ILE A 8 -3.27 23.98 13.56
N PRO A 9 -3.94 23.32 14.53
CA PRO A 9 -4.10 21.86 14.50
C PRO A 9 -4.87 21.37 13.29
N ALA A 10 -5.90 22.10 12.83
CA ALA A 10 -6.68 21.71 11.66
C ALA A 10 -5.83 21.72 10.38
N VAL A 11 -4.97 22.73 10.20
CA VAL A 11 -4.04 22.81 9.06
C VAL A 11 -2.99 21.69 9.12
N LEU A 12 -2.46 21.39 10.31
CA LEU A 12 -1.52 20.28 10.50
C LEU A 12 -2.16 18.91 10.19
N LEU A 13 -3.41 18.69 10.61
CA LEU A 13 -4.15 17.48 10.26
C LEU A 13 -4.42 17.38 8.75
N LEU A 14 -4.81 18.49 8.12
CA LEU A 14 -5.12 18.51 6.70
C LEU A 14 -3.87 18.23 5.84
N THR A 15 -2.73 18.82 6.22
CA THR A 15 -1.44 18.57 5.55
C THR A 15 -0.96 17.14 5.73
N GLY A 16 -1.12 16.56 6.93
CA GLY A 16 -0.86 15.15 7.16
C GLY A 16 -1.74 14.24 6.29
N LEU A 17 -3.04 14.52 6.21
CA LEU A 17 -3.98 13.73 5.39
C LEU A 17 -3.64 13.80 3.89
N LEU A 18 -3.27 14.97 3.39
CA LEU A 18 -2.84 15.17 2.00
C LEU A 18 -1.53 14.42 1.69
N ALA A 19 -0.61 14.31 2.65
CA ALA A 19 0.64 13.57 2.50
C ALA A 19 0.47 12.04 2.50
N LEU A 20 -0.61 11.50 3.09
CA LEU A 20 -0.88 10.05 3.18
C LEU A 20 -1.76 9.50 2.04
N THR A 21 -1.89 10.22 0.91
CA THR A 21 -2.74 9.82 -0.23
C THR A 21 -2.26 8.59 -1.02
N SER A 22 -1.16 7.94 -0.60
CA SER A 22 -0.71 6.68 -1.20
C SER A 22 -1.70 5.56 -0.89
N ALA A 23 -2.61 5.35 -1.83
CA ALA A 23 -3.60 4.30 -1.78
C ALA A 23 -2.90 2.92 -1.87
N THR A 24 -2.61 2.30 -0.73
CA THR A 24 -2.05 0.94 -0.63
C THR A 24 -3.11 -0.12 -0.91
N TYR A 25 -3.85 0.02 -2.01
CA TYR A 25 -4.72 -1.05 -2.46
C TYR A 25 -3.86 -2.09 -3.16
N GLY A 26 -3.89 -3.33 -2.66
CA GLY A 26 -3.47 -4.51 -3.42
C GLY A 26 -4.40 -4.64 -4.61
N LYS A 27 -4.13 -3.86 -5.66
CA LYS A 27 -5.03 -3.71 -6.79
C LYS A 27 -5.16 -5.05 -7.52
N PRO A 28 -6.38 -5.51 -7.85
CA PRO A 28 -6.56 -6.69 -8.68
C PRO A 28 -5.89 -6.52 -10.07
N GLU A 29 -5.61 -5.29 -10.48
CA GLU A 29 -4.77 -4.99 -11.64
C GLU A 29 -3.36 -5.62 -11.56
N TYR A 30 -2.72 -5.68 -10.39
CA TYR A 30 -1.39 -6.29 -10.23
C TYR A 30 -1.44 -7.81 -10.38
N ALA A 31 -2.46 -8.45 -9.80
CA ALA A 31 -2.69 -9.88 -9.98
C ALA A 31 -2.93 -10.25 -11.46
N LYS A 32 -3.62 -9.38 -12.21
CA LYS A 32 -3.82 -9.55 -13.66
C LYS A 32 -2.53 -9.38 -14.46
N LYS A 33 -1.70 -8.38 -14.13
CA LYS A 33 -0.40 -8.13 -14.78
C LYS A 33 0.53 -9.32 -14.62
N GLU A 34 0.68 -9.80 -13.39
CA GLU A 34 1.60 -10.88 -13.04
C GLU A 34 1.00 -12.28 -13.30
N LYS A 35 -0.31 -12.37 -13.59
CA LYS A 35 -1.08 -13.61 -13.77
C LYS A 35 -0.99 -14.58 -12.58
N GLN A 36 -0.81 -14.04 -11.38
CA GLN A 36 -0.73 -14.81 -10.14
C GLN A 36 -1.99 -14.64 -9.29
N THR A 37 -2.29 -15.64 -8.45
CA THR A 37 -3.40 -15.56 -7.49
C THR A 37 -3.07 -14.60 -6.33
N CYS A 38 -4.08 -14.05 -5.65
CA CYS A 38 -3.86 -13.15 -4.52
C CYS A 38 -3.01 -13.80 -3.40
N THR A 39 -3.18 -15.11 -3.20
CA THR A 39 -2.41 -15.92 -2.25
C THR A 39 -0.94 -16.13 -2.64
N PHE A 40 -0.56 -15.77 -3.87
CA PHE A 40 0.83 -15.79 -4.28
C PHE A 40 1.64 -14.72 -3.55
N CYS A 41 1.08 -13.51 -3.37
CA CYS A 41 1.74 -12.43 -2.64
C CYS A 41 1.24 -12.28 -1.19
N HIS A 42 -0.01 -12.66 -0.91
CA HIS A 42 -0.62 -12.53 0.41
C HIS A 42 -0.72 -13.87 1.12
N THR A 43 -0.68 -13.88 2.45
CA THR A 43 -0.90 -15.10 3.25
C THR A 43 -2.32 -15.63 3.08
N LYS A 44 -3.30 -14.72 2.97
CA LYS A 44 -4.70 -15.00 2.63
C LYS A 44 -5.23 -13.93 1.67
N ALA A 45 -6.20 -14.29 0.82
CA ALA A 45 -6.79 -13.33 -0.10
C ALA A 45 -7.51 -12.20 0.67
N GLY A 46 -7.21 -10.95 0.33
CA GLY A 46 -7.76 -9.77 1.02
C GLY A 46 -7.07 -9.40 2.33
N ASP A 47 -6.08 -10.17 2.76
CA ASP A 47 -5.32 -9.90 3.97
C ASP A 47 -4.21 -8.87 3.71
N LYS A 48 -3.82 -8.10 4.73
CA LYS A 48 -2.72 -7.12 4.57
C LYS A 48 -1.33 -7.76 4.72
N GLU A 49 -1.28 -8.98 5.25
CA GLU A 49 -0.03 -9.72 5.44
C GLU A 49 0.52 -10.25 4.10
N LEU A 50 1.77 -9.87 3.82
CA LEU A 50 2.53 -10.33 2.67
C LEU A 50 3.39 -11.53 3.05
N ASN A 51 3.39 -12.55 2.19
CA ASN A 51 4.31 -13.68 2.29
C ASN A 51 5.68 -13.32 1.69
N ALA A 52 6.59 -14.31 1.55
CA ALA A 52 7.93 -14.07 0.99
C ALA A 52 7.90 -13.46 -0.43
N ALA A 53 6.98 -13.91 -1.30
CA ALA A 53 6.85 -13.39 -2.65
C ALA A 53 6.25 -11.98 -2.67
N GLY A 54 5.26 -11.70 -1.80
CA GLY A 54 4.70 -10.37 -1.67
C GLY A 54 5.72 -9.35 -1.15
N LYS A 55 6.58 -9.76 -0.21
CA LYS A 55 7.70 -8.93 0.27
C LYS A 55 8.73 -8.67 -0.81
N TYR A 56 9.07 -9.69 -1.63
CA TYR A 56 9.94 -9.50 -2.79
C TYR A 56 9.32 -8.53 -3.79
N TYR A 57 8.05 -8.70 -4.14
CA TYR A 57 7.33 -7.83 -5.06
C TYR A 57 7.35 -6.36 -4.61
N GLN A 58 7.14 -6.11 -3.31
CA GLN A 58 7.21 -4.76 -2.74
C GLN A 58 8.63 -4.18 -2.80
N ALA A 59 9.67 -5.00 -2.62
CA ALA A 59 11.07 -4.58 -2.66
C ALA A 59 11.64 -4.41 -4.08
N HIS A 60 11.01 -5.01 -5.08
CA HIS A 60 11.47 -5.06 -6.48
C HIS A 60 10.48 -4.34 -7.42
N ASP A 61 10.17 -3.07 -7.13
CA ASP A 61 9.38 -2.18 -7.99
C ASP A 61 8.03 -2.75 -8.46
N HIS A 62 7.38 -3.58 -7.64
CA HIS A 62 6.14 -4.28 -8.01
C HIS A 62 6.34 -5.13 -9.29
N SER A 63 7.45 -5.89 -9.32
CA SER A 63 7.73 -6.93 -10.30
C SER A 63 8.07 -8.26 -9.62
N LEU A 64 7.62 -9.37 -10.22
CA LEU A 64 8.05 -10.72 -9.85
C LEU A 64 9.22 -11.21 -10.70
N ASP A 65 9.80 -10.36 -11.54
CA ASP A 65 10.95 -10.71 -12.36
C ASP A 65 12.12 -11.17 -11.48
N GLY A 66 12.64 -12.36 -11.79
CA GLY A 66 13.73 -12.98 -11.04
C GLY A 66 13.32 -13.65 -9.73
N TYR A 67 12.05 -13.58 -9.31
CA TYR A 67 11.56 -14.33 -8.16
C TYR A 67 11.52 -15.82 -8.48
N LYS A 68 12.49 -16.58 -7.98
CA LYS A 68 12.49 -18.04 -8.03
C LYS A 68 11.83 -18.57 -6.75
N LYS A 69 10.68 -19.22 -6.93
CA LYS A 69 9.94 -19.88 -5.86
C LYS A 69 10.64 -21.15 -5.39
#